data_AF-A0A368X9J1-F1
#
_entry.id   AF-A0A368X9J1-F1
#
_cell.length_a   1.000
_cell.length_b   1.000
_cell.length_c   1.000
_cell.angle_alpha   90.00
_cell.angle_beta   90.00
_cell.angle_gamma   90.00
#
_symmetry.space_group_name_H-M   'P 1'
#
loop_
_entity.id
_entity.type
_entity.pdbx_description
1 polymer ?
#
loop_
_entity_poly.entity_id
_entity_poly.type
_entity_poly.pdbx_seq_one_letter_code
_entity_poly.pdbx_strand_id
1 'polypeptide(L)'
;MTANAVQGDRERCAAAGMKDFVATPIESEQLWQALVRSMRPRQGLPVPAIPTAAAVPSLAAGTILRGLAGNLGASPLQAWPPSWRRP
;
A
#
# COMPACT_ATOMS: atom_id res chain seq x y z
N MET A 1 11.25 4.16 -19.91
CA MET A 1 10.02 4.18 -19.08
C MET A 1 10.11 5.43 -18.21
N THR A 2 9.73 6.59 -18.78
CA THR A 2 9.83 7.91 -18.13
C THR A 2 8.54 8.18 -17.37
N ALA A 3 8.64 8.16 -16.05
CA ALA A 3 7.54 8.40 -15.12
C ALA A 3 7.14 9.88 -15.18
N ASN A 4 6.35 10.25 -16.17
CA ASN A 4 5.59 11.49 -16.18
C ASN A 4 4.18 11.07 -15.76
N ALA A 5 3.63 11.64 -14.69
CA ALA A 5 2.23 11.39 -14.32
C ALA A 5 1.38 11.52 -15.58
N VAL A 6 0.70 10.43 -15.96
CA VAL A 6 0.03 10.38 -17.25
C VAL A 6 -1.13 11.36 -17.12
N GLN A 7 -1.18 12.31 -18.05
CA GLN A 7 -2.13 13.41 -18.02
C GLN A 7 -3.54 12.89 -17.67
N GLY A 8 -4.14 13.43 -16.60
CA GLY A 8 -5.43 12.96 -16.06
C GLY A 8 -5.36 12.00 -14.86
N ASP A 9 -4.17 11.54 -14.42
CA ASP A 9 -4.06 10.72 -13.20
C ASP A 9 -4.58 11.44 -11.96
N ARG A 10 -4.30 12.75 -11.84
CA ARG A 10 -4.83 13.57 -10.74
C ARG A 10 -6.35 13.63 -10.75
N GLU A 11 -6.96 13.77 -11.92
CA GLU A 11 -8.42 13.83 -12.10
C GLU A 11 -9.07 12.49 -11.79
N ARG A 12 -8.47 11.38 -12.25
CA ARG A 12 -8.93 10.03 -11.91
C ARG A 12 -8.84 9.74 -10.42
N CYS A 13 -7.75 10.12 -9.77
CA CYS A 13 -7.60 10.00 -8.31
C CYS A 13 -8.64 10.83 -7.56
N ALA A 14 -8.88 12.07 -8.00
CA ALA A 14 -9.91 12.93 -7.40
C ALA A 14 -11.32 12.34 -7.58
N ALA A 15 -11.66 11.84 -8.78
CA ALA A 15 -12.94 11.19 -9.06
C ALA A 15 -13.16 9.91 -8.23
N ALA A 16 -12.09 9.18 -7.91
CA ALA A 16 -12.13 8.02 -7.01
C ALA A 16 -12.29 8.39 -5.52
N GLY A 17 -12.33 9.69 -5.18
CA GLY A 17 -12.44 10.17 -3.81
C GLY A 17 -11.11 10.12 -3.03
N MET A 18 -9.96 10.02 -3.70
CA MET A 18 -8.67 10.15 -3.02
C MET A 18 -8.45 11.59 -2.54
N LYS A 19 -7.89 11.70 -1.35
CA LYS A 19 -7.67 12.98 -0.67
C LYS A 19 -6.43 13.74 -1.18
N ASP A 20 -5.37 13.02 -1.52
CA ASP A 20 -4.09 13.59 -1.97
C ASP A 20 -3.54 12.77 -3.15
N PHE A 21 -2.75 13.42 -4.01
CA PHE A 21 -2.07 12.80 -5.17
C PHE A 21 -0.63 13.30 -5.24
N VAL A 22 0.32 12.38 -5.42
CA VAL A 22 1.74 12.68 -5.60
C VAL A 22 2.21 11.98 -6.87
N ALA A 23 2.67 12.77 -7.83
CA ALA A 23 3.17 12.27 -9.11
C ALA A 23 4.53 11.59 -8.93
N THR A 24 4.83 10.66 -9.83
CA THR A 24 6.20 10.20 -10.04
C THR A 24 6.92 11.16 -10.99
N PRO A 25 8.24 11.40 -10.83
CA PRO A 25 9.10 10.92 -9.74
C PRO A 25 8.70 11.54 -8.39
N ILE A 26 8.71 10.73 -7.34
CA ILE A 26 8.21 11.14 -6.02
C ILE A 26 9.27 12.00 -5.33
N GLU A 27 8.93 13.26 -5.08
CA GLU A 27 9.72 14.12 -4.19
C GLU A 27 9.37 13.81 -2.73
N SER A 28 10.38 13.41 -1.94
CA SER A 28 10.20 12.97 -0.55
C SER A 28 9.48 14.00 0.31
N GLU A 29 9.79 15.28 0.13
CA GLU A 29 9.15 16.38 0.87
C GLU A 29 7.67 16.53 0.52
N GLN A 30 7.33 16.43 -0.77
CA GLN A 30 5.92 16.50 -1.21
C GLN A 30 5.11 15.32 -0.70
N LEU A 31 5.71 14.13 -0.70
CA LEU A 31 5.11 12.93 -0.11
C LEU A 31 4.87 13.13 1.38
N TRP A 32 5.89 13.60 2.11
CA TRP A 32 5.78 13.80 3.55
C TRP A 32 4.66 14.78 3.90
N GLN A 33 4.58 15.91 3.20
CA GLN A 33 3.52 16.89 3.42
C GLN A 33 2.13 16.34 3.10
N ALA A 34 1.99 15.56 2.01
CA ALA A 34 0.73 14.91 1.68
C ALA A 34 0.30 13.92 2.77
N LEU A 35 1.24 13.13 3.29
CA LEU A 35 0.99 12.20 4.39
C LEU A 35 0.55 12.93 5.66
N VAL A 36 1.26 13.98 6.06
CA VAL A 36 0.91 14.78 7.25
C VAL A 36 -0.50 15.39 7.12
N ARG A 37 -0.87 15.91 5.94
CA ARG A 37 -2.23 16.41 5.69
C ARG A 37 -3.29 15.31 5.72
N SER A 38 -2.95 14.13 5.23
CA SER A 38 -3.86 12.99 5.13
C SER A 38 -4.06 12.27 6.46
N MET A 39 -3.03 12.17 7.30
CA MET A 39 -3.07 11.54 8.61
C MET A 39 -3.83 12.39 9.62
N ARG A 40 -5.13 12.16 9.78
CA ARG A 40 -5.82 12.59 11.00
C ARG A 40 -5.40 11.65 12.13
N PRO A 41 -4.88 12.16 13.26
CA PRO A 41 -4.63 11.31 14.42
C PRO A 41 -5.95 10.66 14.83
N ARG A 42 -5.99 9.33 14.83
CA ARG A 42 -7.20 8.59 15.20
C ARG A 42 -7.35 8.67 16.73
N GLN A 43 -8.04 9.71 17.17
CA GLN A 43 -8.36 9.91 18.58
C GLN A 43 -9.24 8.74 19.06
N GLY A 44 -8.86 8.10 20.16
CA GLY A 44 -9.66 7.07 20.81
C GLY A 44 -9.57 5.64 20.23
N LEU A 45 -8.62 5.35 19.34
CA LEU A 45 -8.29 3.94 19.09
C LEU A 45 -7.52 3.37 20.28
N PRO A 46 -7.85 2.16 20.76
CA PRO A 46 -6.98 1.40 21.62
C PRO A 46 -5.62 1.28 20.92
N VAL A 47 -4.54 1.73 21.57
CA VAL A 47 -3.19 1.42 21.10
C VAL A 47 -3.09 -0.10 21.10
N PRO A 48 -2.96 -0.76 19.94
CA PRO A 48 -2.78 -2.20 19.93
C PRO A 48 -1.54 -2.47 20.76
N ALA A 49 -1.66 -3.29 21.81
CA ALA A 49 -0.52 -3.80 22.53
C ALA A 49 0.29 -4.61 21.52
N ILE A 50 1.33 -3.98 20.94
CA ILE A 50 2.25 -4.67 20.06
C ILE A 50 2.91 -5.72 20.95
N PRO A 51 2.69 -7.03 20.70
CA PRO A 51 3.37 -8.05 21.49
C PRO A 51 4.86 -7.83 21.27
N THR A 52 5.58 -7.50 22.34
CA THR A 52 7.04 -7.40 22.30
C THR A 52 7.56 -8.78 21.89
N ALA A 53 8.10 -8.85 20.68
CA ALA A 53 8.76 -10.01 20.09
C ALA A 53 8.17 -11.38 20.45
N ALA A 54 6.95 -11.69 19.98
CA ALA A 54 6.65 -13.09 19.70
C ALA A 54 7.50 -13.47 18.48
N ALA A 55 8.51 -14.31 18.72
CA ALA A 55 9.53 -14.73 17.79
C ALA A 55 9.00 -14.97 16.37
N VAL A 56 9.57 -14.26 15.41
CA VAL A 56 9.47 -14.66 14.00
C VAL A 56 10.14 -16.04 13.92
N PRO A 57 9.43 -17.13 13.59
CA PRO A 57 10.10 -18.41 13.41
C PRO A 57 11.08 -18.22 12.25
N SER A 58 12.36 -18.44 12.52
CA SER A 58 13.39 -18.44 11.49
C SER A 58 13.04 -19.54 10.50
N LEU A 59 12.50 -19.13 9.36
CA LEU A 59 12.18 -20.02 8.26
C LEU A 59 13.52 -20.53 7.72
N ALA A 60 13.85 -21.79 8.03
CA ALA A 60 14.95 -22.48 7.38
C ALA A 60 14.75 -22.35 5.86
N ALA A 61 15.80 -21.92 5.16
CA ALA A 61 15.76 -21.47 3.76
C ALA A 61 15.10 -22.47 2.78
N GLY A 62 15.00 -23.75 3.12
CA GLY A 62 14.35 -24.78 2.30
C GLY A 62 12.82 -24.80 2.33
N THR A 63 12.17 -24.26 3.36
CA THR A 63 10.70 -24.37 3.50
C THR A 63 9.95 -23.23 2.78
N ILE A 64 10.60 -22.08 2.59
CA ILE A 64 10.01 -20.90 1.93
C ILE A 64 9.66 -21.19 0.46
N LEU A 65 10.51 -21.95 -0.24
CA LEU A 65 10.28 -22.29 -1.65
C LEU A 65 9.03 -23.18 -1.84
N ARG A 66 8.74 -24.08 -0.88
CA ARG A 66 7.55 -24.94 -0.94
C ARG A 66 6.26 -24.18 -0.63
N GLY A 67 6.31 -23.19 0.27
CA GLY A 67 5.17 -22.32 0.58
C GLY A 67 4.89 -21.27 -0.50
N LEU A 68 5.94 -20.73 -1.14
CA LEU A 68 5.80 -19.80 -2.26
C LEU A 68 5.15 -20.48 -3.48
N ALA A 69 5.48 -21.73 -3.77
CA ALA A 69 4.82 -22.48 -4.85
C ALA A 69 3.29 -22.59 -4.67
N GLY A 70 2.79 -22.61 -3.42
CA GLY A 70 1.36 -22.58 -3.11
C GLY A 70 0.74 -21.18 -3.07
N ASN A 71 1.54 -20.12 -2.88
CA ASN A 71 1.08 -18.75 -2.72
C ASN A 71 1.21 -17.88 -3.99
N LEU A 72 1.90 -18.36 -5.02
CA LEU A 72 2.05 -17.65 -6.31
C LEU A 72 0.75 -17.58 -7.13
N GLY A 73 -0.36 -18.18 -6.66
CA GLY A 73 -1.70 -18.05 -7.23
C GLY A 73 -2.58 -16.97 -6.58
N ALA A 74 -2.21 -16.45 -5.41
CA ALA A 74 -2.98 -15.42 -4.72
C ALA A 74 -2.59 -14.03 -5.25
N SER A 75 -3.10 -13.70 -6.44
CA SER A 75 -3.01 -12.32 -6.95
C SER A 75 -3.58 -11.37 -5.88
N PRO A 76 -2.80 -10.42 -5.33
CA PRO A 76 -3.27 -9.48 -4.32
C PRO A 76 -4.43 -8.61 -4.83
N LEU A 77 -4.59 -8.56 -6.16
CA LEU A 77 -5.70 -7.92 -6.85
C LEU A 77 -7.05 -8.64 -6.65
N GLN A 78 -7.06 -9.91 -6.24
CA GLN A 78 -8.30 -10.65 -5.97
C GLN A 78 -9.00 -10.22 -4.68
N ALA A 79 -8.31 -9.54 -3.78
CA ALA A 79 -8.89 -8.99 -2.56
C ALA A 79 -9.47 -7.56 -2.76
N TRP A 80 -9.30 -6.95 -3.93
CA TRP A 80 -9.74 -5.57 -4.19
C TRP A 80 -11.19 -5.52 -4.69
N PRO A 81 -11.96 -4.48 -4.32
CA PRO A 81 -13.32 -4.30 -4.81
C PRO A 81 -13.36 -4.25 -6.35
N PRO A 82 -14.44 -4.75 -6.99
CA PRO A 82 -14.49 -4.90 -8.45
C PRO A 82 -14.25 -3.58 -9.20
N SER A 83 -14.68 -2.46 -8.62
CA SER A 83 -14.51 -1.11 -9.19
C SER A 83 -13.06 -0.63 -9.25
N TRP A 84 -12.12 -1.32 -8.59
CA TRP A 84 -10.71 -0.93 -8.48
C TRP A 84 -9.79 -1.87 -9.28
N ARG A 85 -10.35 -2.87 -9.96
CA ARG A 85 -9.58 -3.72 -10.87
C ARG A 85 -9.50 -3.03 -12.22
N ARG A 86 -8.28 -2.95 -12.78
CA ARG A 86 -8.12 -2.50 -14.17
C ARG A 86 -8.86 -3.47 -15.10
N PRO A 87 -9.49 -2.97 -16.19
CA PRO A 87 -10.09 -3.83 -17.22
C PRO A 87 -9.02 -4.68 -17.92
#